data_AF-A0A450XG16-F1
#
_entry.id   AF-A0A450XG16-F1
#
_cell.length_a   1.000
_cell.length_b   1.000
_cell.length_c   1.000
_cell.angle_alpha   90.00
_cell.angle_beta   90.00
_cell.angle_gamma   90.00
#
_symmetry.space_group_name_H-M   'P 1'
#
loop_
_entity.id
_entity.type
_entity.pdbx_description
1 polymer ?
#
loop_
_entity_poly.entity_id
_entity_poly.type
_entity_poly.pdbx_seq_one_letter_code
_entity_poly.pdbx_strand_id
1 'polypeptide(L)'
;MELSEGTPIYCAPAGPSHSRHNVTGAAILDSDPDVEWSATDAGFELKKNTMRAPDVSVAPPPTDKSEGGWILGAPPLAVEYADTGQNEADLKKWKERGLDFARCGEVFGGHHFTTEDTRWFYEEKRYITVGKPDGRMVIVVWTFRDYACRIISMRKANEREQVRYLHRLD
;
A
#
# COMPACT_ATOMS: atom_id res chain seq x y z
N MET A 1 -1.92 12.77 -13.64
CA MET A 1 -1.08 13.60 -12.76
C MET A 1 -1.69 13.52 -11.39
N GLU A 2 -0.92 13.22 -10.35
CA GLU A 2 -1.41 13.17 -8.98
C GLU A 2 -0.93 14.38 -8.17
N LEU A 3 -1.51 14.59 -6.98
CA LEU A 3 -1.19 15.73 -6.12
C LEU A 3 -0.99 15.28 -4.68
N SER A 4 0.08 15.74 -4.03
CA SER A 4 0.32 15.54 -2.59
C SER A 4 0.57 16.86 -1.91
N GLU A 5 -0.39 17.30 -1.10
CA GLU A 5 -0.32 18.56 -0.32
C GLU A 5 0.04 19.77 -1.18
N GLY A 6 -0.50 19.84 -2.40
CA GLY A 6 -0.25 20.91 -3.37
C GLY A 6 0.97 20.70 -4.24
N THR A 7 1.74 19.62 -4.02
CA THR A 7 2.90 19.25 -4.83
C THR A 7 2.51 18.24 -5.90
N PRO A 8 2.70 18.54 -7.20
CA PRO A 8 2.44 17.58 -8.27
C PRO A 8 3.34 16.35 -8.15
N ILE A 9 2.78 15.16 -8.33
CA ILE A 9 3.50 13.91 -8.48
C ILE A 9 3.58 13.59 -9.96
N TYR A 10 4.79 13.29 -10.43
CA TYR A 10 5.00 12.80 -11.78
C TYR A 10 4.47 11.37 -11.91
N CYS A 11 3.51 11.18 -12.81
CA CYS A 11 3.00 9.87 -13.21
C CYS A 11 3.64 9.51 -14.55
N ALA A 12 4.49 8.49 -14.58
CA ALA A 12 5.06 7.99 -15.82
C ALA A 12 3.95 7.39 -16.70
N PRO A 13 4.05 7.50 -18.04
CA PRO A 13 3.06 6.91 -18.93
C PRO A 13 2.99 5.37 -18.78
N ALA A 14 1.81 4.82 -19.04
CA ALA A 14 1.56 3.37 -19.01
C ALA A 14 2.32 2.62 -20.11
N GLY A 15 2.93 1.48 -19.74
CA GLY A 15 3.47 0.52 -20.70
C GLY A 15 2.36 -0.25 -21.44
N PRO A 16 2.69 -1.00 -22.51
CA PRO A 16 1.71 -1.76 -23.29
C PRO A 16 0.91 -2.79 -22.47
N SER A 17 1.56 -3.44 -21.50
CA SER A 17 0.90 -4.40 -20.61
C SER A 17 -0.03 -3.67 -19.64
N HIS A 18 0.49 -2.70 -18.87
CA HIS A 18 -0.27 -1.84 -17.96
C HIS A 18 -1.55 -1.25 -18.58
N SER A 19 -1.41 -0.56 -19.71
CA SER A 19 -2.52 0.10 -20.40
C SER A 19 -3.64 -0.85 -20.83
N ARG A 20 -3.29 -2.08 -21.24
CA ARG A 20 -4.28 -3.11 -21.59
C ARG A 20 -5.05 -3.62 -20.37
N HIS A 21 -4.37 -3.74 -19.24
CA HIS A 21 -4.98 -4.20 -17.99
C HIS A 21 -5.95 -3.16 -17.43
N ASN A 22 -5.67 -1.86 -17.57
CA ASN A 22 -6.61 -0.80 -17.16
C ASN A 22 -7.95 -0.94 -17.90
N VAL A 23 -7.92 -1.10 -19.23
CA VAL A 23 -9.14 -1.29 -20.06
C VAL A 23 -9.92 -2.53 -19.66
N THR A 24 -9.21 -3.66 -19.51
CA THR A 24 -9.86 -4.95 -19.23
C THR A 24 -10.39 -5.00 -17.79
N GLY A 25 -9.62 -4.49 -16.83
CA GLY A 25 -9.97 -4.48 -15.42
C GLY A 25 -11.19 -3.62 -15.12
N ALA A 26 -11.27 -2.42 -15.71
CA ALA A 26 -12.46 -1.57 -15.60
C ALA A 26 -13.70 -2.28 -16.15
N ALA A 27 -13.62 -2.84 -17.37
CA ALA A 27 -14.75 -3.54 -17.98
C ALA A 27 -15.22 -4.78 -17.18
N ILE A 28 -14.29 -5.50 -16.54
CA ILE A 28 -14.66 -6.64 -15.67
C ILE A 28 -15.39 -6.14 -14.43
N LEU A 29 -14.89 -5.10 -13.77
CA LEU A 29 -15.53 -4.55 -12.57
C LEU A 29 -16.90 -3.94 -12.89
N ASP A 30 -17.03 -3.25 -14.02
CA ASP A 30 -18.30 -2.67 -14.49
C ASP A 30 -19.37 -3.73 -14.80
N SER A 31 -18.96 -4.97 -15.06
CA SER A 31 -19.88 -6.06 -15.35
C SER A 31 -20.55 -6.66 -14.11
N ASP A 32 -20.06 -6.32 -12.92
CA ASP A 32 -20.65 -6.76 -11.65
C ASP A 32 -21.97 -6.00 -11.39
N PRO A 33 -23.11 -6.68 -11.18
CA PRO A 33 -24.40 -6.03 -10.98
C PRO A 33 -24.48 -5.15 -9.73
N ASP A 34 -23.59 -5.35 -8.75
CA ASP A 34 -23.51 -4.53 -7.54
C ASP A 34 -22.60 -3.30 -7.72
N VAL A 35 -21.93 -3.17 -8.87
CA VAL A 35 -21.09 -2.02 -9.23
C VAL A 35 -21.91 -1.00 -10.01
N GLU A 36 -22.21 0.13 -9.39
CA GLU A 36 -22.93 1.22 -10.05
C GLU A 36 -22.07 1.96 -11.09
N TRP A 37 -20.76 2.05 -10.83
CA TRP A 37 -19.83 2.75 -11.70
C TRP A 37 -18.38 2.31 -11.45
N SER A 38 -17.65 2.09 -12.54
CA SER A 38 -16.20 1.91 -12.55
C SER A 38 -15.51 2.93 -13.46
N ALA A 39 -14.23 3.21 -13.19
CA ALA A 39 -13.46 4.12 -14.03
C ALA A 39 -11.97 3.83 -14.05
N THR A 40 -11.35 4.23 -15.15
CA THR A 40 -9.90 4.23 -15.38
C THR A 40 -9.35 5.64 -15.11
N ASP A 41 -8.27 5.73 -14.32
CA ASP A 41 -7.53 7.00 -14.04
C ASP A 41 -8.44 8.12 -13.52
N ALA A 42 -9.46 7.78 -12.72
CA ALA A 42 -10.35 8.76 -12.12
C ALA A 42 -9.67 9.46 -10.93
N GLY A 43 -9.66 10.78 -10.92
CA GLY A 43 -9.05 11.55 -9.83
C GLY A 43 -9.93 11.64 -8.59
N PHE A 44 -9.39 11.25 -7.43
CA PHE A 44 -10.04 11.30 -6.12
C PHE A 44 -9.31 12.25 -5.16
N GLU A 45 -9.97 13.35 -4.77
CA GLU A 45 -9.50 14.27 -3.75
C GLU A 45 -9.76 13.69 -2.35
N LEU A 46 -8.70 13.12 -1.75
CA LEU A 46 -8.77 12.49 -0.43
C LEU A 46 -8.85 13.53 0.70
N LYS A 47 -8.22 14.68 0.48
CA LYS A 47 -8.23 15.86 1.33
C LYS A 47 -7.79 17.05 0.51
N LYS A 48 -8.00 18.27 1.02
CA LYS A 48 -7.58 19.52 0.35
C LYS A 48 -6.16 19.41 -0.20
N ASN A 49 -6.00 19.72 -1.49
CA ASN A 49 -4.73 19.67 -2.22
C ASN A 49 -4.05 18.29 -2.27
N THR A 50 -4.78 17.20 -2.07
CA THR A 50 -4.24 15.83 -2.16
C THR A 50 -5.19 14.97 -2.98
N MET A 51 -4.70 14.49 -4.11
CA MET A 51 -5.47 13.70 -5.07
C MET A 51 -4.69 12.47 -5.51
N ARG A 52 -5.39 11.33 -5.63
CA ARG A 52 -4.86 10.08 -6.22
C ARG A 52 -5.74 9.66 -7.38
N ALA A 53 -5.13 9.07 -8.40
CA ALA A 53 -5.81 8.60 -9.59
C ALA A 53 -5.43 7.14 -9.81
N PRO A 54 -6.13 6.20 -9.17
CA PRO A 54 -5.81 4.78 -9.32
C PRO A 54 -6.05 4.31 -10.74
N ASP A 55 -5.31 3.27 -11.15
CA ASP A 55 -5.46 2.69 -12.50
C ASP A 55 -6.90 2.32 -12.82
N VAL A 56 -7.57 1.65 -11.89
CA VAL A 56 -9.00 1.34 -11.96
C VAL A 56 -9.65 1.57 -10.60
N SER A 57 -10.87 2.10 -10.60
CA SER A 57 -11.66 2.33 -9.38
C SER A 57 -13.10 1.89 -9.54
N VAL A 58 -13.73 1.52 -8.42
CA VAL A 58 -15.19 1.43 -8.28
C VAL A 58 -15.61 2.46 -7.26
N ALA A 59 -16.58 3.29 -7.62
CA ALA A 59 -17.14 4.29 -6.75
C ALA A 59 -18.62 4.54 -7.09
N PRO A 60 -19.40 5.13 -6.17
CA PRO A 60 -20.69 5.68 -6.54
C PRO A 60 -20.51 6.67 -7.70
N PRO A 61 -21.49 6.80 -8.61
CA PRO A 61 -21.42 7.78 -9.68
C PRO A 61 -21.21 9.17 -9.07
N PRO A 62 -20.34 10.01 -9.66
CA PRO A 62 -20.01 11.32 -9.09
C PRO A 62 -21.28 12.13 -8.84
N THR A 63 -21.57 12.38 -7.55
CA THR A 63 -22.84 12.97 -7.10
C THR A 63 -22.91 14.48 -7.33
N ASP A 64 -21.75 15.12 -7.40
CA ASP A 64 -21.64 16.56 -7.68
C ASP A 64 -21.03 16.77 -9.06
N LYS A 65 -21.86 17.19 -10.02
CA LYS A 65 -21.38 17.89 -11.22
C LYS A 65 -20.99 19.33 -10.85
N SER A 66 -20.21 19.53 -9.78
CA SER A 66 -19.64 20.84 -9.48
C SER A 66 -18.53 21.09 -10.51
N GLU A 67 -18.92 21.65 -11.66
CA GLU A 67 -18.09 22.39 -12.60
C GLU A 67 -16.58 22.05 -12.57
N GLY A 68 -16.20 20.86 -13.06
CA GLY A 68 -14.81 20.54 -13.42
C GLY A 68 -13.81 20.23 -12.30
N GLY A 69 -14.22 19.50 -11.25
CA GLY A 69 -13.33 19.04 -10.15
C GLY A 69 -13.04 17.53 -10.09
N TRP A 70 -12.22 17.12 -9.10
CA TRP A 70 -11.94 15.71 -8.76
C TRP A 70 -13.05 15.13 -7.86
N ILE A 71 -13.20 13.79 -7.84
CA ILE A 71 -14.18 13.09 -7.02
C ILE A 71 -13.79 13.21 -5.54
N LEU A 72 -14.70 13.62 -4.66
CA LEU A 72 -14.38 13.78 -3.24
C LEU A 72 -14.34 12.44 -2.51
N GLY A 73 -13.32 12.26 -1.66
CA GLY A 73 -13.18 11.09 -0.81
C GLY A 73 -12.43 9.94 -1.47
N ALA A 74 -12.30 8.83 -0.74
CA ALA A 74 -11.67 7.61 -1.25
C ALA A 74 -12.71 6.73 -1.95
N PRO A 75 -12.38 6.10 -3.09
CA PRO A 75 -13.25 5.11 -3.68
C PRO A 75 -13.37 3.89 -2.76
N PRO A 76 -14.55 3.21 -2.73
CA PRO A 76 -14.72 1.90 -2.13
C PRO A 76 -13.69 0.85 -2.57
N LEU A 77 -13.26 0.91 -3.84
CA LEU A 77 -12.20 0.05 -4.38
C LEU A 77 -11.29 0.85 -5.31
N ALA A 78 -9.98 0.70 -5.12
CA ALA A 78 -8.93 1.14 -6.03
C ALA A 78 -8.03 -0.05 -6.37
N VAL A 79 -7.72 -0.20 -7.65
CA VAL A 79 -6.84 -1.24 -8.22
C VAL A 79 -5.67 -0.55 -8.88
N GLU A 80 -4.46 -1.00 -8.57
CA GLU A 80 -3.21 -0.56 -9.18
C GLU A 80 -2.51 -1.76 -9.82
N TYR A 81 -2.09 -1.62 -11.08
CA TYR A 81 -1.29 -2.65 -11.75
C TYR A 81 0.19 -2.36 -11.53
N ALA A 82 0.93 -3.39 -11.13
CA ALA A 82 2.38 -3.30 -11.06
C ALA A 82 2.97 -3.75 -12.40
N ASP A 83 3.63 -2.84 -13.12
CA ASP A 83 4.36 -3.16 -14.35
C ASP A 83 5.84 -2.76 -14.28
N THR A 84 6.64 -3.43 -15.10
CA THR A 84 8.04 -3.10 -15.36
C THR A 84 8.17 -1.70 -15.98
N GLY A 85 9.20 -0.94 -15.60
CA GLY A 85 9.42 0.44 -16.06
C GLY A 85 8.76 1.57 -15.26
N GLN A 86 7.68 1.33 -14.48
CA GLN A 86 7.06 2.36 -13.65
C GLN A 86 7.57 2.38 -12.19
N ASN A 87 8.01 1.23 -11.70
CA ASN A 87 8.43 1.04 -10.31
C ASN A 87 9.80 0.37 -10.22
N GLU A 88 10.61 0.39 -11.28
CA GLU A 88 11.89 -0.33 -11.24
C GLU A 88 12.88 0.24 -10.22
N ALA A 89 12.92 1.56 -10.06
CA ALA A 89 13.81 2.20 -9.10
C ALA A 89 13.38 1.96 -7.65
N ASP A 90 12.07 1.88 -7.36
CA ASP A 90 11.54 1.64 -6.03
C ASP A 90 11.48 0.14 -5.71
N LEU A 91 11.05 -0.73 -6.63
CA LEU A 91 11.22 -2.19 -6.52
C LEU A 91 12.70 -2.58 -6.38
N LYS A 92 13.63 -1.94 -7.13
CA LYS A 92 15.07 -2.10 -6.89
C LYS A 92 15.46 -1.56 -5.53
N LYS A 93 15.05 -0.35 -5.13
CA LYS A 93 15.37 0.17 -3.78
C LYS A 93 14.93 -0.77 -2.68
N TRP A 94 13.78 -1.42 -2.80
CA TRP A 94 13.24 -2.31 -1.76
C TRP A 94 13.97 -3.66 -1.77
N LYS A 95 14.26 -4.22 -2.97
CA LYS A 95 15.12 -5.41 -3.13
C LYS A 95 16.56 -5.17 -2.70
N GLU A 96 17.20 -4.10 -3.17
CA GLU A 96 18.58 -3.70 -2.87
C GLU A 96 18.76 -3.29 -1.39
N ARG A 97 17.70 -2.80 -0.72
CA ARG A 97 17.72 -2.51 0.73
C ARG A 97 17.34 -3.71 1.61
N GLY A 98 16.92 -4.84 1.00
CA GLY A 98 16.55 -6.08 1.68
C GLY A 98 15.22 -6.03 2.45
N LEU A 99 14.29 -5.19 2.02
CA LEU A 99 12.99 -4.95 2.67
C LEU A 99 11.86 -5.25 1.68
N ASP A 100 11.71 -6.53 1.35
CA ASP A 100 10.60 -7.06 0.58
C ASP A 100 9.66 -7.80 1.54
N PHE A 101 8.35 -7.53 1.49
CA PHE A 101 7.36 -8.22 2.34
C PHE A 101 7.37 -9.74 2.12
N ALA A 102 7.81 -10.20 0.94
CA ALA A 102 8.04 -11.63 0.69
C ALA A 102 9.03 -12.26 1.68
N ARG A 103 9.94 -11.47 2.26
CA ARG A 103 10.93 -11.90 3.26
C ARG A 103 10.40 -11.89 4.70
N CYS A 104 9.17 -11.44 4.96
CA CYS A 104 8.61 -11.50 6.31
C CYS A 104 8.57 -12.93 6.86
N GLY A 105 8.42 -13.94 5.98
CA GLY A 105 8.50 -15.36 6.36
C GLY A 105 9.83 -15.72 7.04
N GLU A 106 10.93 -15.11 6.65
CA GLU A 106 12.25 -15.32 7.27
C GLU A 106 12.32 -14.73 8.69
N VAL A 107 11.63 -13.60 8.92
CA VAL A 107 11.53 -12.98 10.24
C VAL A 107 10.75 -13.90 11.19
N PHE A 108 9.59 -14.38 10.75
CA PHE A 108 8.75 -15.27 11.57
C PHE A 108 9.37 -16.67 11.75
N GLY A 109 10.09 -17.17 10.73
CA GLY A 109 10.75 -18.47 10.80
C GLY A 109 12.06 -18.47 11.59
N GLY A 110 12.66 -17.29 11.81
CA GLY A 110 13.87 -17.11 12.60
C GLY A 110 13.61 -16.82 14.08
N HIS A 111 14.69 -16.56 14.83
CA HIS A 111 14.58 -16.04 16.20
C HIS A 111 13.96 -14.64 16.18
N HIS A 112 12.81 -14.49 16.82
CA HIS A 112 12.03 -13.27 16.79
C HIS A 112 11.29 -13.03 18.10
N PHE A 113 10.91 -11.78 18.31
CA PHE A 113 10.08 -11.34 19.42
C PHE A 113 8.81 -10.66 18.89
N THR A 114 7.64 -11.06 19.39
CA THR A 114 6.36 -10.46 19.00
C THR A 114 5.65 -9.88 20.23
N THR A 115 5.10 -8.67 20.08
CA THR A 115 4.25 -8.01 21.07
C THR A 115 3.08 -7.31 20.41
N GLU A 116 1.98 -7.13 21.14
CA GLU A 116 0.89 -6.26 20.70
C GLU A 116 1.37 -4.79 20.63
N ASP A 117 0.91 -4.07 19.62
CA ASP A 117 1.18 -2.64 19.42
C ASP A 117 0.18 -1.79 20.19
N THR A 118 0.51 -1.50 21.45
CA THR A 118 -0.35 -0.70 22.34
C THR A 118 0.00 0.80 22.31
N ARG A 119 0.76 1.26 21.30
CA ARG A 119 1.18 2.68 21.24
C ARG A 119 0.03 3.63 20.97
N TRP A 120 -0.99 3.16 20.27
CA TRP A 120 -2.20 3.91 19.92
C TRP A 120 -3.41 2.99 19.95
N PHE A 121 -4.60 3.58 20.11
CA PHE A 121 -5.86 2.85 19.96
C PHE A 121 -6.21 2.78 18.46
N TYR A 122 -5.84 1.66 17.84
CA TYR A 122 -6.15 1.39 16.44
C TYR A 122 -7.53 0.74 16.29
N GLU A 123 -8.15 0.92 15.12
CA GLU A 123 -9.44 0.25 14.79
C GLU A 123 -9.30 -1.28 14.67
N GLU A 124 -8.07 -1.78 14.53
CA GLU A 124 -7.74 -3.21 14.48
C GLU A 124 -6.57 -3.52 15.41
N LYS A 125 -6.52 -4.75 15.97
CA LYS A 125 -5.36 -5.19 16.74
C LYS A 125 -4.13 -5.29 15.83
N ARG A 126 -3.01 -4.75 16.29
CA ARG A 126 -1.73 -4.78 15.56
C ARG A 126 -0.67 -5.42 16.42
N TYR A 127 0.25 -6.10 15.77
CA TYR A 127 1.38 -6.78 16.40
C TYR A 127 2.66 -6.25 15.79
N ILE A 128 3.67 -6.08 16.64
CA ILE A 128 5.03 -5.76 16.26
C ILE A 128 5.85 -7.04 16.44
N THR A 129 6.38 -7.55 15.35
CA THR A 129 7.41 -8.59 15.37
C THR A 129 8.76 -7.98 15.04
N VAL A 130 9.77 -8.34 15.82
CA VAL A 130 11.16 -7.93 15.63
C VAL A 130 11.99 -9.18 15.37
N GLY A 131 12.87 -9.14 14.37
CA GLY A 131 13.81 -10.22 14.08
C GLY A 131 15.05 -9.72 13.35
N LYS A 132 16.01 -10.61 13.10
CA LYS A 132 17.32 -10.29 12.47
C LYS A 132 17.56 -11.08 11.16
N PRO A 133 16.75 -10.93 10.10
CA PRO A 133 17.08 -11.55 8.81
C PRO A 133 18.44 -11.02 8.31
N ASP A 134 19.33 -11.91 7.88
CA ASP A 134 20.72 -11.61 7.49
C ASP A 134 21.51 -10.78 8.53
N GLY A 135 21.23 -10.96 9.82
CA GLY A 135 21.89 -10.21 10.90
C GLY A 135 21.45 -8.75 11.03
N ARG A 136 20.42 -8.30 10.30
CA ARG A 136 19.92 -6.92 10.35
C ARG A 136 18.60 -6.86 11.10
N MET A 137 18.51 -6.02 12.15
CA MET A 137 17.27 -5.89 12.90
C MET A 137 16.17 -5.20 12.07
N VAL A 138 15.04 -5.90 11.91
CA VAL A 138 13.86 -5.47 11.17
C VAL A 138 12.64 -5.50 12.08
N ILE A 139 11.76 -4.51 11.90
CA ILE A 139 10.44 -4.39 12.51
C ILE A 139 9.39 -4.74 11.47
N VAL A 140 8.52 -5.69 11.79
CA VAL A 140 7.33 -6.07 11.03
C VAL A 140 6.09 -5.70 11.83
N VAL A 141 5.20 -4.90 11.26
CA VAL A 141 3.88 -4.60 11.83
C VAL A 141 2.84 -5.38 11.04
N TRP A 142 1.97 -6.10 11.73
CA TRP A 142 0.99 -6.98 11.09
C TRP A 142 -0.26 -7.16 11.95
N THR A 143 -1.29 -7.73 11.35
CA THR A 143 -2.56 -8.08 12.03
C THR A 143 -3.05 -9.44 11.57
N PHE A 144 -3.90 -10.09 12.37
CA PHE A 144 -4.61 -11.29 11.94
C PHE A 144 -5.80 -10.91 11.04
N ARG A 145 -5.94 -11.62 9.93
CA ARG A 145 -7.11 -11.60 9.03
C ARG A 145 -7.51 -13.06 8.81
N ASP A 146 -8.62 -13.46 9.43
CA ASP A 146 -9.11 -14.85 9.44
C ASP A 146 -8.03 -15.84 9.89
N TYR A 147 -7.45 -16.59 8.94
CA TYR A 147 -6.42 -17.60 9.17
C TYR A 147 -5.01 -17.18 8.71
N ALA A 148 -4.80 -15.91 8.37
CA ALA A 148 -3.53 -15.41 7.84
C ALA A 148 -3.05 -14.13 8.54
N CYS A 149 -1.74 -13.89 8.47
CA CYS A 149 -1.14 -12.63 8.90
C CYS A 149 -1.10 -11.65 7.72
N ARG A 150 -1.77 -10.50 7.86
CA ARG A 150 -1.65 -9.37 6.92
C ARG A 150 -0.51 -8.46 7.38
N ILE A 151 0.54 -8.35 6.56
CA ILE A 151 1.65 -7.42 6.81
C ILE A 151 1.20 -5.99 6.50
N ILE A 152 1.31 -5.10 7.49
CA ILE A 152 0.98 -3.67 7.39
C ILE A 152 2.25 -2.87 7.08
N SER A 153 3.39 -3.26 7.65
CA SER A 153 4.68 -2.59 7.41
C SER A 153 5.85 -3.53 7.68
N MET A 154 6.95 -3.36 6.96
CA MET A 154 8.25 -3.96 7.24
C MET A 154 9.32 -2.91 7.03
N ARG A 155 10.21 -2.71 8.01
CA ARG A 155 11.29 -1.72 7.92
C ARG A 155 12.46 -2.06 8.82
N LYS A 156 13.62 -1.46 8.54
CA LYS A 156 14.75 -1.50 9.47
C LYS A 156 14.37 -0.85 10.82
N ALA A 157 14.84 -1.46 11.90
CA ALA A 157 14.78 -0.84 13.22
C ALA A 157 15.67 0.40 13.24
N ASN A 158 15.15 1.52 13.75
CA ASN A 158 15.99 2.69 14.00
C ASN A 158 16.90 2.47 15.22
N GLU A 159 17.87 3.35 15.48
CA GLU A 159 18.83 3.20 16.57
C GLU A 159 18.16 3.00 17.94
N ARG A 160 17.08 3.74 18.23
CA ARG A 160 16.34 3.63 19.49
C ARG A 160 15.66 2.28 19.63
N GLU A 161 15.09 1.76 18.55
CA GLU A 161 14.44 0.45 18.51
C GLU A 161 15.46 -0.68 18.58
N GLN A 162 16.63 -0.52 17.95
CA GLN A 162 17.72 -1.48 18.07
C GLN A 162 18.15 -1.65 19.52
N VAL A 163 18.41 -0.55 20.23
CA VAL A 163 18.75 -0.61 21.67
C VAL A 163 17.61 -1.24 22.48
N ARG A 164 16.35 -0.87 22.19
CA ARG A 164 15.18 -1.38 22.90
C ARG A 164 15.01 -2.89 22.75
N TYR A 165 15.23 -3.43 21.56
CA TYR A 165 14.93 -4.83 21.25
C TYR A 165 16.15 -5.74 21.17
N LEU A 166 17.37 -5.21 21.31
CA LEU A 166 18.61 -5.98 21.23
C LEU A 166 18.56 -7.22 22.14
N HIS A 167 18.29 -7.00 23.42
CA HIS A 167 18.19 -8.04 24.45
C HIS A 167 17.04 -9.05 24.26
N ARG A 168 16.11 -8.77 23.34
CA ARG A 168 15.00 -9.69 23.00
C ARG A 168 15.38 -10.66 21.88
N LEU A 169 16.52 -10.45 21.24
CA LEU A 169 16.98 -11.16 20.05
C LEU A 169 18.40 -11.71 20.21
N ASP A 170 18.87 -11.82 21.46
CA ASP A 170 20.14 -12.44 21.83
C ASP A 170 19.91 -13.87 22.34
#